data_AF-A0A1I7V4K6-F1
#
_entry.id   AF-A0A1I7V4K6-F1
#
_cell.length_a   1.000
_cell.length_b   1.000
_cell.length_c   1.000
_cell.angle_alpha   90.00
_cell.angle_beta   90.00
_cell.angle_gamma   90.00
#
_symmetry.space_group_name_H-M   'P 1'
#
loop_
_entity.id
_entity.type
_entity.pdbx_description
1 polymer ?
#
loop_
_entity_poly.entity_id
_entity_poly.type
_entity_poly.pdbx_seq_one_letter_code
_entity_poly.pdbx_strand_id
1 'polypeptide(L)'
;MSSISLYAFLDSRCPGWEGWDVDTLNARMRVLGTVHVSYAHRPGTRSGVLRFVPARPDQIWFHWKAAGWVSVANYFRARYGRNLDGRDSVMVYFAGYREEDLFPLEVLRVGVPRPN
;
A
#
# COMPACT_ATOMS: atom_id res chain seq x y z
N MET A 1 -0.19 -20.25 1.12
CA MET A 1 -0.61 -19.25 0.11
C MET A 1 0.63 -18.59 -0.47
N SER A 2 0.70 -18.42 -1.80
CA SER A 2 1.71 -17.56 -2.43
C SER A 2 1.29 -16.09 -2.26
N SER A 3 2.27 -15.18 -2.21
CA SER A 3 1.99 -13.74 -2.20
C SER A 3 2.74 -13.04 -3.32
N ILE A 4 2.04 -12.17 -4.05
CA ILE A 4 2.60 -11.33 -5.11
C ILE A 4 2.72 -9.89 -4.60
N SER A 5 3.54 -9.06 -5.25
CA SER A 5 3.58 -7.63 -4.94
C SER A 5 2.21 -6.99 -5.21
N LEU A 6 1.91 -5.88 -4.53
CA LEU A 6 0.69 -5.14 -4.82
C LEU A 6 0.66 -4.65 -6.28
N TYR A 7 1.81 -4.24 -6.85
CA TYR A 7 1.91 -3.93 -8.28
C TYR A 7 1.44 -5.08 -9.17
N ALA A 8 1.99 -6.29 -8.99
CA ALA A 8 1.59 -7.43 -9.80
C ALA A 8 0.11 -7.80 -9.63
N PHE A 9 -0.45 -7.58 -8.44
CA PHE A 9 -1.89 -7.72 -8.22
C PHE A 9 -2.69 -6.67 -9.01
N LEU A 10 -2.27 -5.41 -8.97
CA LEU A 10 -2.92 -4.32 -9.70
C LEU A 10 -2.80 -4.52 -11.21
N ASP A 11 -1.61 -4.83 -11.74
CA ASP A 11 -1.39 -5.10 -13.17
C ASP A 11 -2.29 -6.24 -13.67
N SER A 12 -2.53 -7.26 -12.84
CA SER A 12 -3.40 -8.39 -13.19
C SER A 12 -4.90 -8.06 -13.12
N ARG A 13 -5.34 -7.30 -12.11
CA ARG A 13 -6.78 -7.08 -11.84
C ARG A 13 -7.33 -5.75 -12.37
N CYS A 14 -6.43 -4.81 -12.62
CA CYS A 14 -6.65 -3.44 -13.07
C CYS A 14 -5.55 -3.03 -14.07
N PRO A 15 -5.47 -3.63 -15.27
CA PRO A 15 -4.42 -3.29 -16.23
C PRO A 15 -4.44 -1.79 -16.59
N GLY A 16 -3.28 -1.13 -16.50
CA GLY A 16 -3.12 0.31 -16.78
C GLY A 16 -3.67 1.23 -15.68
N TRP A 17 -3.78 0.73 -14.44
CA TRP A 17 -4.28 1.47 -13.28
C TRP A 17 -3.51 2.76 -13.00
N GLU A 18 -2.26 2.88 -13.43
CA GLU A 18 -1.43 4.07 -13.25
C GLU A 18 -2.00 5.30 -13.97
N GLY A 19 -2.77 5.08 -15.05
CA GLY A 19 -3.44 6.15 -15.78
C GLY A 19 -4.84 6.48 -15.25
N TRP A 20 -5.34 5.76 -14.24
CA TRP A 20 -6.68 5.95 -13.71
C TRP A 20 -6.68 7.01 -12.61
N ASP A 21 -7.79 7.75 -12.51
CA ASP A 21 -8.02 8.55 -11.32
C ASP A 21 -8.24 7.66 -10.09
N VAL A 22 -7.93 8.21 -8.92
CA VAL A 22 -7.97 7.48 -7.65
C VAL A 22 -9.39 7.02 -7.30
N ASP A 23 -10.43 7.74 -7.72
CA ASP A 23 -11.81 7.37 -7.41
C ASP A 23 -12.26 6.15 -8.21
N THR A 24 -11.89 6.09 -9.49
CA THR A 24 -12.07 4.90 -10.35
C THR A 24 -11.33 3.70 -9.79
N LEU A 25 -10.06 3.87 -9.39
CA LEU A 25 -9.28 2.80 -8.77
C LEU A 25 -9.93 2.30 -7.46
N ASN A 26 -10.38 3.22 -6.61
CA ASN A 26 -11.10 2.90 -5.39
C ASN A 26 -12.43 2.19 -5.64
N ALA A 27 -13.20 2.62 -6.65
CA ALA A 27 -14.43 1.96 -7.05
C ALA A 27 -14.14 0.52 -7.51
N ARG A 28 -13.09 0.31 -8.30
CA ARG A 28 -12.65 -1.02 -8.73
C ARG A 28 -12.25 -1.91 -7.54
N MET A 29 -11.53 -1.38 -6.56
CA MET A 29 -11.19 -2.13 -5.35
C MET A 29 -12.43 -2.56 -4.55
N ARG A 30 -13.46 -1.71 -4.47
CA ARG A 30 -14.73 -2.08 -3.84
C ARG A 30 -15.39 -3.27 -4.54
N VAL A 31 -15.32 -3.33 -5.87
CA VAL A 31 -15.84 -4.47 -6.65
C VAL A 31 -15.02 -5.75 -6.43
N LEU A 32 -13.69 -5.64 -6.35
CA LEU A 32 -12.82 -6.78 -6.04
C LEU A 32 -13.01 -7.30 -4.60
N GLY A 33 -13.44 -6.41 -3.70
CA GLY A 33 -13.75 -6.75 -2.32
C GLY A 33 -12.51 -6.93 -1.44
N THR A 34 -12.66 -7.74 -0.40
CA THR A 34 -11.63 -7.95 0.61
C THR A 34 -10.45 -8.74 0.04
N VAL A 35 -9.24 -8.20 0.20
CA VAL A 35 -7.99 -8.89 -0.11
C VAL A 35 -7.21 -9.19 1.16
N HIS A 36 -6.44 -10.28 1.15
CA HIS A 36 -5.51 -10.61 2.22
C HIS A 36 -4.12 -10.05 1.90
N VAL A 37 -3.58 -9.21 2.77
CA VAL A 37 -2.33 -8.49 2.56
C VAL A 37 -1.32 -8.88 3.63
N SER A 38 -0.06 -9.05 3.23
CA SER A 38 1.08 -9.15 4.11
C SER A 38 2.04 -7.99 3.89
N TYR A 39 2.80 -7.64 4.93
CA TYR A 39 3.78 -6.56 4.86
C TYR A 39 5.14 -7.08 4.41
N ALA A 40 5.75 -6.46 3.41
CA ALA A 40 7.10 -6.83 2.94
C ALA A 40 8.22 -6.36 3.89
N HIS A 41 7.91 -5.39 4.77
CA HIS A 41 8.89 -4.73 5.64
C HIS A 41 8.88 -5.24 7.08
N ARG A 42 7.85 -6.01 7.48
CA ARG A 42 7.71 -6.56 8.83
C ARG A 42 6.81 -7.81 8.83
N PRO A 43 6.87 -8.67 9.85
CA PRO A 43 5.88 -9.72 10.05
C PRO A 43 4.47 -9.12 10.27
N GLY A 44 3.45 -9.85 9.83
CA GLY A 44 2.06 -9.50 10.03
C GLY A 44 1.25 -9.48 8.75
N THR A 45 -0.06 -9.61 8.91
CA THR A 45 -1.04 -9.65 7.82
C THR A 45 -2.26 -8.82 8.19
N ARG A 46 -2.99 -8.38 7.18
CA ARG A 46 -4.28 -7.70 7.34
C ARG A 46 -5.19 -8.07 6.18
N SER A 47 -6.47 -8.28 6.46
CA SER A 47 -7.48 -8.43 5.42
C SER A 47 -8.35 -7.17 5.37
N GLY A 48 -8.67 -6.69 4.17
CA GLY A 48 -9.59 -5.59 4.00
C GLY A 48 -9.72 -5.16 2.54
N VAL A 49 -10.64 -4.23 2.29
CA VAL A 49 -10.76 -3.57 0.99
C VAL A 49 -9.70 -2.48 0.92
N LEU A 50 -8.87 -2.49 -0.12
CA LEU A 50 -7.86 -1.45 -0.33
C LEU A 50 -8.51 -0.14 -0.76
N ARG A 51 -7.96 0.97 -0.26
CA ARG A 51 -8.23 2.31 -0.77
C ARG A 51 -6.93 3.05 -1.03
N PHE A 52 -6.96 3.90 -2.04
CA PHE A 52 -5.86 4.66 -2.56
C PHE A 52 -6.11 6.15 -2.30
N VAL A 53 -5.04 6.89 -2.06
CA VAL A 53 -5.03 8.36 -2.01
C VAL A 53 -3.91 8.91 -2.88
N PRO A 54 -4.08 10.08 -3.53
CA PRO A 54 -3.02 10.73 -4.27
C PRO A 54 -2.03 11.34 -3.29
N ALA A 55 -0.93 10.63 -3.02
CA ALA A 55 0.10 11.06 -2.09
C ALA A 55 1.41 10.36 -2.42
N ARG A 56 2.51 11.08 -2.25
CA ARG A 56 3.85 10.49 -2.29
C ARG A 56 4.37 10.23 -0.87
N PRO A 57 5.13 9.14 -0.63
CA PRO A 57 5.65 8.84 0.70
C PRO A 57 6.57 9.92 1.32
N ASP A 58 7.20 10.75 0.50
CA ASP A 58 8.03 11.88 0.94
C ASP A 58 7.20 13.11 1.39
N GLN A 59 5.93 13.18 0.99
CA GLN A 59 5.01 14.28 1.30
C GLN A 59 4.12 14.02 2.51
N ILE A 60 3.98 12.76 2.95
CA ILE A 60 3.18 12.40 4.12
C ILE A 60 4.07 12.38 5.36
N TRP A 61 3.71 13.20 6.35
CA TRP A 61 4.44 13.35 7.61
C TRP A 61 3.62 12.84 8.78
N PHE A 62 4.30 12.22 9.73
CA PHE A 62 3.69 11.78 10.98
C PHE A 62 4.69 11.91 12.15
N HIS A 63 4.17 11.95 13.37
CA HIS A 63 4.99 12.04 14.55
C HIS A 63 5.44 10.64 15.01
N TRP A 64 6.71 10.32 14.80
CA TRP A 64 7.35 9.10 15.28
C TRP A 64 8.02 9.34 16.63
N LYS A 65 7.60 8.61 17.68
CA LYS A 65 8.09 8.79 19.05
C LYS A 65 9.63 8.82 19.21
N ALA A 66 10.37 8.11 18.36
CA ALA A 66 11.83 8.03 18.48
C ALA A 66 12.58 9.20 17.81
N ALA A 67 11.97 9.93 16.88
CA ALA A 67 12.66 10.96 16.08
C ALA A 67 11.83 12.24 15.83
N GLY A 68 10.62 12.34 16.38
CA GLY A 68 9.71 13.45 16.13
C GLY A 68 9.01 13.33 14.76
N TRP A 69 8.75 14.46 14.12
CA TRP A 69 8.11 14.51 12.81
C TRP A 69 9.01 13.96 11.72
N VAL A 70 8.52 12.96 10.99
CA VAL A 70 9.26 12.28 9.92
C VAL A 70 8.31 11.98 8.76
N SER A 71 8.82 12.06 7.53
CA SER A 71 8.06 11.60 6.37
C SER A 71 7.98 10.07 6.34
N VAL A 72 6.96 9.52 5.68
CA VAL A 72 6.84 8.07 5.49
C VAL A 72 8.10 7.52 4.81
N ALA A 73 8.63 8.19 3.78
CA ALA A 73 9.87 7.80 3.13
C ALA A 73 11.07 7.73 4.10
N ASN A 74 11.29 8.77 4.90
CA ASN A 74 12.40 8.81 5.85
C ASN A 74 12.21 7.79 6.98
N TYR A 75 10.98 7.56 7.43
CA TYR A 75 10.68 6.52 8.40
C TYR A 75 11.04 5.13 7.87
N PHE A 76 10.62 4.78 6.65
CA PHE A 76 10.93 3.48 6.07
C PHE A 76 12.43 3.28 5.86
N ARG A 77 13.14 4.34 5.48
CA ARG A 77 14.60 4.33 5.39
C ARG A 77 15.26 4.13 6.76
N ALA A 78 14.89 4.91 7.76
CA ALA A 78 15.51 4.87 9.09
C ALA A 78 15.17 3.59 9.86
N ARG A 79 13.92 3.13 9.82
CA ARG A 79 13.44 2.01 10.64
C ARG A 79 13.69 0.63 10.02
N TYR A 80 13.64 0.54 8.69
CA TYR A 80 13.68 -0.73 7.96
C TYR A 80 14.80 -0.80 6.90
N GLY A 81 15.60 0.26 6.72
CA GLY A 81 16.64 0.30 5.69
C GLY A 81 16.09 0.25 4.26
N ARG A 82 14.80 0.56 4.06
CA ARG A 82 14.16 0.51 2.75
C ARG A 82 14.15 1.88 2.09
N ASN A 83 14.69 1.96 0.88
CA ASN A 83 14.55 3.13 0.04
C ASN A 83 13.28 2.97 -0.78
N LEU A 84 12.27 3.77 -0.47
CA LEU A 84 11.09 3.89 -1.33
C LEU A 84 11.53 4.71 -2.54
N ASP A 85 11.31 4.20 -3.74
CA ASP A 85 11.76 4.87 -4.96
C ASP A 85 10.89 6.09 -5.32
N GLY A 86 9.75 6.25 -4.62
CA GLY A 86 8.89 7.44 -4.71
C GLY A 86 8.34 7.66 -6.12
N ARG A 87 8.30 6.58 -6.91
CA ARG A 87 7.80 6.60 -8.28
C ARG A 87 6.30 6.82 -8.32
N ASP A 88 5.60 6.21 -7.37
CA ASP A 88 4.16 6.31 -7.32
C ASP A 88 3.70 7.54 -6.56
N SER A 89 2.75 8.24 -7.17
CA SER A 89 2.03 9.36 -6.55
C SER A 89 0.78 8.89 -5.82
N VAL A 90 0.76 7.64 -5.36
CA VAL A 90 -0.35 7.04 -4.61
C VAL A 90 0.14 6.28 -3.39
N MET A 91 -0.68 6.30 -2.34
CA MET A 91 -0.52 5.49 -1.14
C MET A 91 -1.79 4.73 -0.83
N VAL A 92 -1.68 3.68 -0.03
CA VAL A 92 -2.75 2.72 0.25
C VAL A 92 -3.08 2.65 1.72
N TYR A 93 -4.36 2.60 2.04
CA TYR A 93 -4.88 2.27 3.36
C TYR A 93 -6.02 1.25 3.25
N PHE A 94 -6.47 0.72 4.38
CA PHE A 94 -7.57 -0.26 4.42
C PHE A 94 -8.88 0.45 4.74
N ALA A 95 -9.93 0.21 3.95
CA ALA A 95 -11.25 0.78 4.18
C ALA A 95 -11.76 0.46 5.60
N GLY A 96 -12.29 1.48 6.30
CA GLY A 96 -12.80 1.32 7.67
C GLY A 96 -11.73 1.36 8.76
N TYR A 97 -10.45 1.49 8.39
CA TYR A 97 -9.36 1.79 9.32
C TYR A 97 -9.03 3.29 9.26
N ARG A 98 -8.42 3.80 10.35
CA ARG A 98 -7.97 5.19 10.41
C ARG A 98 -7.03 5.50 9.25
N GLU A 99 -7.13 6.69 8.69
CA GLU A 99 -6.24 7.21 7.63
C GLU A 99 -4.76 7.24 8.06
N GLU A 100 -4.48 7.09 9.35
CA GLU A 100 -3.13 6.98 9.93
C GLU A 100 -2.37 5.71 9.48
N ASP A 101 -3.06 4.71 8.92
CA ASP A 101 -2.46 3.48 8.37
C ASP A 101 -2.22 3.59 6.85
N LEU A 102 -1.49 4.64 6.43
CA LEU A 102 -1.06 4.85 5.04
C LEU A 102 0.24 4.10 4.73
N PHE A 103 0.22 3.31 3.67
CA PHE A 103 1.32 2.48 3.23
C PHE A 103 1.72 2.81 1.79
N PRO A 104 3.02 2.89 1.50
CA PRO A 104 3.52 2.79 0.12
C PRO A 104 3.12 1.45 -0.52
N LEU A 105 2.87 1.44 -1.83
CA LEU A 105 2.47 0.20 -2.53
C LEU A 105 3.58 -0.87 -2.44
N GLU A 106 4.84 -0.44 -2.57
CA GLU A 106 6.06 -1.26 -2.52
C GLU A 106 6.18 -2.16 -1.29
N VAL A 107 5.54 -1.76 -0.19
CA VAL A 107 5.68 -2.46 1.09
C VAL A 107 4.56 -3.44 1.38
N LEU A 108 3.63 -3.61 0.43
CA LEU A 108 2.47 -4.52 0.51
C LEU A 108 2.57 -5.68 -0.48
N ARG A 109 2.14 -6.85 -0.03
CA ARG A 109 2.00 -8.06 -0.85
C ARG A 109 0.60 -8.61 -0.70
N VAL A 110 -0.01 -9.07 -1.79
CA VAL A 110 -1.36 -9.65 -1.78
C VAL A 110 -1.25 -11.16 -1.82
N GLY A 111 -1.92 -11.81 -0.87
CA GLY A 111 -2.09 -13.26 -0.85
C GLY A 111 -3.00 -13.70 -1.99
N VAL A 112 -2.50 -14.62 -2.81
CA VAL A 112 -3.25 -15.20 -3.92
C VAL A 112 -3.54 -16.65 -3.58
N PRO A 113 -4.77 -17.15 -3.81
CA PRO A 113 -5.03 -18.58 -3.78
C PRO A 113 -4.05 -19.27 -4.75
N ARG A 114 -3.44 -20.38 -4.33
CA ARG A 114 -2.65 -21.17 -5.27
C ARG A 114 -3.63 -21.73 -6.32
N PRO A 115 -3.28 -21.70 -7.62
CA PRO A 115 -4.02 -22.52 -8.58
C PRO A 115 -3.90 -23.97 -8.13
N ASN A 116 -5.04 -24.67 -8.06
CA ASN A 116 -5.09 -26.11 -7.81
C ASN A 116 -4.40 -26.87 -8.95
#